data_AF-A0AAW2BRY6-F1
#
_entry.id   AF-A0AAW2BRY6-F1
#
_cell.length_a   1.000
_cell.length_b   1.000
_cell.length_c   1.000
_cell.angle_alpha   90.00
_cell.angle_beta   90.00
_cell.angle_gamma   90.00
#
_symmetry.space_group_name_H-M   'P 1'
#
loop_
_entity.id
_entity.type
_entity.pdbx_description
1 polymer ?
#
loop_
_entity_poly.entity_id
_entity_poly.type
_entity_poly.pdbx_seq_one_letter_code
_entity_poly.pdbx_strand_id
1 'polypeptide(L)'
;MNDLMTKSFLSYVELKKQAMKDLEADQDIEMGKLDPADEQNLSQFFEEVAAIKADMEEIANLLLNLQDLNEETKSSHSAKVLRGIRDRINSDMVMVLRKAKAIKARLESLDRSNEANRNVSVEYKEGSPVDRTRISVTNGLRVKLKDMMNDFQSLREKIVKEHKEGLKRRYYAATGEEPSEEDIDKMILEGGQVNVFEGRADLIMENKERHEALKEIQRSLTELHQVFLDMAVLVETQGEQINDIEENVVRTAAYIDGGTNKLFDANQMKKKRRKWAYWIGALVLVLLLICFISILAS
;
A
#
# COMPACT_ATOMS: atom_id res chain seq x y z
N MET A 1 16.98 22.01 53.07
CA MET A 1 16.28 22.58 51.90
C MET A 1 17.36 23.05 50.93
N ASN A 2 17.23 22.67 49.65
CA ASN A 2 18.16 22.90 48.53
C ASN A 2 19.45 22.06 48.46
N ASP A 3 19.34 20.81 47.99
CA ASP A 3 20.32 20.28 47.02
C ASP A 3 19.83 19.08 46.17
N LEU A 4 18.51 18.93 45.99
CA LEU A 4 17.96 17.84 45.16
C LEU A 4 17.75 18.23 43.69
N MET A 5 17.81 19.53 43.36
CA MET A 5 17.51 20.03 42.01
C MET A 5 18.76 20.28 41.16
N THR A 6 19.98 20.17 41.72
CA THR A 6 21.22 20.47 41.00
C THR A 6 21.81 19.24 40.29
N LYS A 7 21.52 18.02 40.78
CA LYS A 7 22.03 16.77 40.21
C LYS A 7 21.33 16.32 38.93
N SER A 8 20.09 16.76 38.68
CA SER A 8 19.40 16.43 37.42
C SER A 8 19.89 17.26 36.22
N PHE A 9 20.47 18.45 36.46
CA PHE A 9 20.99 19.32 35.39
C PHE A 9 22.44 19.03 35.00
N LEU A 10 23.26 18.47 35.91
CA LEU A 10 24.61 17.98 35.57
C LEU A 10 24.55 16.81 34.57
N SER A 11 23.52 15.96 34.68
CA SER A 11 23.25 14.86 33.75
C SER A 11 23.05 15.36 32.32
N TYR A 12 22.31 16.45 32.11
CA TYR A 12 22.04 16.96 30.75
C TYR A 12 23.28 17.52 30.06
N VAL A 13 24.15 18.22 30.81
CA VAL A 13 25.40 18.77 30.25
C VAL A 13 26.40 17.66 29.95
N GLU A 14 26.48 16.64 30.80
CA GLU A 14 27.29 15.45 30.54
C GLU A 14 26.74 14.61 29.39
N LEU A 15 25.42 14.39 29.32
CA LEU A 15 24.73 13.75 28.19
C LEU A 15 24.95 14.51 26.90
N LYS A 16 24.86 15.84 26.91
CA LYS A 16 25.11 16.68 25.73
C LYS A 16 26.58 16.61 25.31
N LYS A 17 27.51 16.58 26.27
CA LYS A 17 28.95 16.47 26.00
C LYS A 17 29.34 15.07 25.51
N GLN A 18 28.65 14.04 26.00
CA GLN A 18 28.78 12.65 25.55
C GLN A 18 28.21 12.51 24.13
N ALA A 19 26.98 12.98 23.88
CA ALA A 19 26.36 13.00 22.57
C ALA A 19 27.14 13.82 21.53
N MET A 20 27.76 14.93 21.95
CA MET A 20 28.62 15.74 21.07
C MET A 20 29.95 15.05 20.77
N LYS A 21 30.52 14.31 21.74
CA LYS A 21 31.68 13.44 21.50
C LYS A 21 31.36 12.25 20.59
N ASP A 22 30.16 11.70 20.70
CA ASP A 22 29.68 10.61 19.85
C ASP A 22 29.36 11.11 18.43
N LEU A 23 28.95 12.38 18.27
CA LEU A 23 28.81 13.09 16.99
C LEU A 23 30.16 13.42 16.31
N GLU A 24 31.20 13.72 17.10
CA GLU A 24 32.56 14.01 16.61
C GLU A 24 33.38 12.74 16.32
N ALA A 25 32.95 11.58 16.84
CA ALA A 25 33.52 10.29 16.48
C ALA A 25 33.01 9.88 15.09
N ASP A 26 33.82 10.19 14.09
CA ASP A 26 33.62 9.98 12.65
C ASP A 26 33.30 8.51 12.28
N GLN A 27 32.06 8.12 12.54
CA GLN A 27 31.23 7.09 11.91
C GLN A 27 30.05 6.85 12.85
N ASP A 28 28.92 7.48 12.54
CA ASP A 28 27.63 7.12 13.12
C ASP A 28 27.28 5.70 12.67
N ILE A 29 27.61 4.71 13.51
CA ILE A 29 27.33 3.28 13.28
C ILE A 29 25.85 2.97 13.63
N GLU A 30 25.13 3.89 14.27
CA GLU A 30 23.73 3.72 14.69
C GLU A 30 22.72 4.17 13.62
N MET A 31 23.07 5.13 12.77
CA MET A 31 22.40 5.27 11.47
C MET A 31 22.84 4.11 10.58
N GLY A 32 22.12 2.98 10.68
CA GLY A 32 22.33 1.83 9.80
C GLY A 32 22.31 2.26 8.34
N LYS A 33 23.49 2.47 7.75
CA LYS A 33 23.63 2.56 6.30
C LYS A 33 23.24 1.19 5.79
N LEU A 34 22.13 1.14 5.06
CA LEU A 34 21.80 0.00 4.23
C LEU A 34 23.04 -0.29 3.37
N ASP A 35 23.40 -1.57 3.25
CA ASP A 35 24.43 -1.95 2.31
C ASP A 35 24.02 -1.41 0.92
N PRO A 36 24.94 -0.90 0.08
CA PRO A 36 24.55 -0.36 -1.23
C PRO A 36 23.75 -1.36 -2.08
N ALA A 37 23.94 -2.66 -1.86
CA ALA A 37 23.13 -3.72 -2.46
C ALA A 37 21.67 -3.73 -1.96
N ASP A 38 21.45 -3.54 -0.65
CA ASP A 38 20.11 -3.43 -0.03
C ASP A 38 19.38 -2.18 -0.50
N GLU A 39 20.10 -1.06 -0.60
CA GLU A 39 19.56 0.21 -1.10
C GLU A 39 19.09 0.07 -2.55
N GLN A 40 19.89 -0.56 -3.41
CA GLN A 40 19.51 -0.83 -4.80
C GLN A 40 18.32 -1.80 -4.88
N ASN A 41 18.31 -2.86 -4.08
CA ASN A 41 17.25 -3.86 -4.06
C ASN A 41 15.88 -3.26 -3.68
N LEU A 42 15.86 -2.48 -2.60
CA LEU A 42 14.66 -1.82 -2.11
C LEU A 42 14.22 -0.68 -3.03
N SER A 43 15.15 0.03 -3.67
CA SER A 43 14.82 1.11 -4.60
C SER A 43 13.98 0.61 -5.78
N GLN A 44 14.38 -0.50 -6.41
CA GLN A 44 13.63 -1.10 -7.51
C GLN A 44 12.23 -1.56 -7.07
N PHE A 45 12.14 -2.18 -5.89
CA PHE A 45 10.86 -2.56 -5.30
C PHE A 45 9.95 -1.35 -5.05
N PHE A 46 10.49 -0.27 -4.49
CA PHE A 46 9.71 0.93 -4.19
C PHE A 46 9.27 1.68 -5.44
N GLU A 47 10.01 1.58 -6.55
CA GLU A 47 9.60 2.11 -7.84
C GLU A 47 8.34 1.38 -8.37
N GLU A 48 8.32 0.04 -8.29
CA GLU A 48 7.13 -0.74 -8.65
C GLU A 48 5.93 -0.44 -7.72
N VAL A 49 6.18 -0.31 -6.42
CA VAL A 49 5.18 0.10 -5.43
C VAL A 49 4.63 1.49 -5.73
N ALA A 50 5.48 2.44 -6.12
CA ALA A 50 5.07 3.79 -6.48
C ALA A 50 4.16 3.79 -7.71
N ALA A 51 4.49 2.99 -8.74
CA ALA A 51 3.64 2.82 -9.92
C ALA A 51 2.26 2.24 -9.56
N ILE A 52 2.21 1.25 -8.66
CA ILE A 52 0.93 0.71 -8.15
C ILE A 52 0.14 1.79 -7.41
N LYS A 53 0.79 2.56 -6.53
CA LYS A 53 0.13 3.64 -5.79
C LYS A 53 -0.46 4.71 -6.71
N ALA A 54 0.25 5.08 -7.79
CA ALA A 54 -0.27 6.00 -8.79
C ALA A 54 -1.52 5.45 -9.48
N ASP A 55 -1.52 4.18 -9.89
CA ASP A 55 -2.71 3.52 -10.46
C ASP A 55 -3.89 3.49 -9.46
N MET A 56 -3.62 3.32 -8.16
CA MET A 56 -4.64 3.37 -7.10
C MET A 56 -5.22 4.78 -6.91
N GLU A 57 -4.39 5.82 -6.98
CA GLU A 57 -4.85 7.22 -6.94
C GLU A 57 -5.76 7.55 -8.12
N GLU A 58 -5.42 7.03 -9.31
CA GLU A 58 -6.30 7.17 -10.48
C GLU A 58 -7.65 6.45 -10.29
N ILE A 59 -7.67 5.26 -9.67
CA ILE A 59 -8.94 4.61 -9.30
C ILE A 59 -9.74 5.50 -8.33
N ALA A 60 -9.11 6.04 -7.28
CA ALA A 60 -9.79 6.91 -6.32
C ALA A 60 -10.42 8.14 -7.01
N ASN A 61 -9.70 8.76 -7.95
CA ASN A 61 -10.22 9.88 -8.74
C ASN A 61 -11.40 9.47 -9.63
N LEU A 62 -11.34 8.29 -10.26
CA LEU A 62 -12.46 7.76 -11.06
C LEU A 62 -13.69 7.48 -10.20
N LEU A 63 -13.52 6.98 -8.97
CA LEU A 63 -14.63 6.77 -8.04
C LEU A 63 -15.31 8.08 -7.63
N LEU A 64 -14.52 9.13 -7.36
CA LEU A 64 -15.05 10.47 -7.09
C LEU A 64 -15.82 11.02 -8.29
N ASN A 65 -15.25 10.92 -9.50
CA ASN A 65 -15.92 11.33 -10.73
C ASN A 65 -17.24 10.56 -10.96
N LEU A 66 -17.26 9.25 -10.72
CA LEU A 66 -18.46 8.43 -10.83
C LEU A 66 -19.55 8.88 -9.85
N GLN A 67 -19.16 9.23 -8.63
CA GLN A 67 -20.08 9.77 -7.63
C GLN A 67 -20.66 11.11 -8.09
N ASP A 68 -19.81 12.02 -8.55
CA ASP A 68 -20.24 13.35 -9.02
C ASP A 68 -21.16 13.25 -10.24
N LEU A 69 -20.81 12.42 -11.22
CA LEU A 69 -21.65 12.16 -12.42
C LEU A 69 -23.02 11.57 -12.04
N ASN A 70 -23.04 10.69 -11.05
CA ASN A 70 -24.29 10.13 -10.56
C ASN A 70 -25.17 11.18 -9.86
N GLU A 71 -24.58 12.08 -9.06
CA GLU A 71 -25.33 13.19 -8.48
C GLU A 71 -25.79 14.20 -9.55
N GLU A 72 -24.98 14.48 -10.58
CA GLU A 72 -25.35 15.32 -11.73
C GLU A 72 -26.53 14.74 -12.52
N THR A 73 -26.63 13.40 -12.60
CA THR A 73 -27.76 12.71 -13.22
C THR A 73 -29.09 13.02 -12.52
N LYS A 74 -29.08 13.36 -11.22
CA LYS A 74 -30.29 13.67 -10.45
C LYS A 74 -30.80 15.09 -10.69
N SER A 75 -29.91 16.03 -10.97
CA SER A 75 -30.23 17.45 -11.15
C SER A 75 -30.43 17.86 -12.61
N SER A 76 -29.97 17.03 -13.56
CA SER A 76 -30.10 17.31 -14.98
C SER A 76 -31.46 16.86 -15.56
N HIS A 77 -32.08 17.74 -16.35
CA HIS A 77 -33.39 17.49 -17.00
C HIS A 77 -33.30 17.40 -18.52
N SER A 78 -32.11 17.53 -19.11
CA SER A 78 -31.92 17.46 -20.57
C SER A 78 -31.50 16.06 -20.99
N ALA A 79 -32.29 15.44 -21.89
CA ALA A 79 -32.00 14.11 -22.42
C ALA A 79 -30.58 14.00 -23.02
N LYS A 80 -30.15 15.03 -23.77
CA LYS A 80 -28.81 15.07 -24.38
C LYS A 80 -27.69 15.14 -23.32
N VAL A 81 -27.90 15.87 -22.23
CA VAL A 81 -26.91 15.98 -21.14
C VAL A 81 -26.84 14.68 -20.35
N LEU A 82 -28.00 14.10 -20.03
CA LEU A 82 -28.10 12.80 -19.35
C LEU A 82 -27.40 11.69 -20.12
N ARG A 83 -27.49 11.70 -21.46
CA ARG A 83 -26.74 10.79 -22.31
C ARG A 83 -25.22 10.97 -22.18
N GLY A 84 -24.73 12.21 -22.24
CA GLY A 84 -23.29 12.49 -22.08
C GLY A 84 -22.74 12.09 -20.71
N ILE A 85 -23.50 12.35 -19.63
CA ILE A 85 -23.13 11.93 -18.26
C ILE A 85 -23.02 10.41 -18.18
N ARG A 86 -23.99 9.71 -18.76
CA ARG A 86 -24.04 8.24 -18.79
C ARG A 86 -22.87 7.63 -19.56
N ASP A 87 -22.54 8.15 -20.74
CA ASP A 87 -21.40 7.66 -21.52
C ASP A 87 -20.10 7.79 -20.72
N ARG A 88 -19.96 8.87 -19.94
CA ARG A 88 -18.84 9.07 -19.00
C ARG A 88 -18.87 8.07 -17.84
N ILE A 89 -20.02 7.84 -17.21
CA ILE A 89 -20.17 6.83 -16.14
C ILE A 89 -19.71 5.45 -16.63
N ASN A 90 -20.15 5.03 -17.81
CA ASN A 90 -19.74 3.75 -18.38
C ASN A 90 -18.24 3.69 -18.66
N SER A 91 -17.70 4.75 -19.27
CA SER A 91 -16.27 4.86 -19.53
C SER A 91 -15.45 4.74 -18.24
N ASP A 92 -15.84 5.47 -17.19
CA ASP A 92 -15.14 5.48 -15.91
C ASP A 92 -15.24 4.12 -15.21
N MET A 93 -16.39 3.44 -15.24
CA MET A 93 -16.53 2.07 -14.73
C MET A 93 -15.60 1.07 -15.42
N VAL A 94 -15.49 1.13 -16.76
CA VAL A 94 -14.58 0.28 -17.53
C VAL A 94 -13.12 0.60 -17.18
N MET A 95 -12.79 1.88 -17.03
CA MET A 95 -11.44 2.31 -16.65
C MET A 95 -11.04 1.86 -15.24
N VAL A 96 -11.95 1.93 -14.26
CA VAL A 96 -11.73 1.38 -12.91
C VAL A 96 -11.38 -0.10 -12.99
N LEU A 97 -12.18 -0.89 -13.71
CA LEU A 97 -11.93 -2.34 -13.86
C LEU A 97 -10.61 -2.65 -14.55
N ARG A 98 -10.28 -1.92 -15.62
CA ARG A 98 -9.01 -2.09 -16.34
C ARG A 98 -7.82 -1.80 -15.44
N LYS A 99 -7.88 -0.73 -14.65
CA LYS A 99 -6.82 -0.38 -13.69
C LYS A 99 -6.73 -1.38 -12.56
N ALA A 100 -7.85 -1.83 -12.00
CA ALA A 100 -7.85 -2.86 -10.96
C ALA A 100 -7.17 -4.16 -11.44
N LYS A 101 -7.47 -4.60 -12.67
CA LYS A 101 -6.80 -5.75 -13.32
C LYS A 101 -5.29 -5.51 -13.50
N ALA A 102 -4.89 -4.30 -13.89
CA ALA A 102 -3.48 -3.94 -14.04
C ALA A 102 -2.75 -3.96 -12.69
N ILE A 103 -3.33 -3.36 -11.64
CA ILE A 103 -2.78 -3.39 -10.28
C ILE A 103 -2.65 -4.81 -9.79
N LYS A 104 -3.69 -5.64 -9.97
CA LYS A 104 -3.63 -7.07 -9.66
C LYS A 104 -2.42 -7.75 -10.29
N ALA A 105 -2.23 -7.58 -11.60
CA ALA A 105 -1.11 -8.20 -12.31
C ALA A 105 0.25 -7.70 -11.80
N ARG A 106 0.35 -6.41 -11.43
CA ARG A 106 1.55 -5.85 -10.80
C ARG A 106 1.79 -6.41 -9.40
N LEU A 107 0.73 -6.63 -8.60
CA LEU A 107 0.84 -7.26 -7.27
C LEU A 107 1.35 -8.70 -7.39
N GLU A 108 0.78 -9.50 -8.31
CA GLU A 108 1.28 -10.86 -8.57
C GLU A 108 2.74 -10.87 -9.07
N SER A 109 3.14 -9.83 -9.80
CA SER A 109 4.54 -9.64 -10.21
C SER A 109 5.44 -9.32 -9.01
N LEU A 110 4.98 -8.45 -8.10
CA LEU A 110 5.67 -8.16 -6.85
C LEU A 110 5.81 -9.40 -5.98
N ASP A 111 4.81 -10.27 -5.92
CA ASP A 111 4.91 -11.52 -5.15
C ASP A 111 6.00 -12.44 -5.71
N ARG A 112 6.02 -12.64 -7.03
CA ARG A 112 7.09 -13.39 -7.71
C ARG A 112 8.45 -12.74 -7.48
N SER A 113 8.52 -11.41 -7.51
CA SER A 113 9.74 -10.64 -7.22
C SER A 113 10.21 -10.84 -5.78
N ASN A 114 9.29 -10.86 -4.81
CA ASN A 114 9.58 -11.11 -3.40
C ASN A 114 10.08 -12.54 -3.19
N GLU A 115 9.44 -13.55 -3.80
CA GLU A 115 9.89 -14.94 -3.76
C GLU A 115 11.28 -15.12 -4.41
N ALA A 116 11.52 -14.48 -5.55
CA ALA A 116 12.82 -14.51 -6.21
C ALA A 116 13.90 -13.86 -5.34
N ASN A 117 13.57 -12.75 -4.67
CA ASN A 117 14.49 -12.03 -3.80
C ASN A 117 15.02 -12.91 -2.65
N ARG A 118 14.20 -13.82 -2.13
CA ARG A 118 14.59 -14.77 -1.07
C ARG A 118 15.75 -15.69 -1.46
N ASN A 119 15.95 -15.89 -2.77
CA ASN A 119 16.99 -16.76 -3.31
C ASN A 119 18.25 -16.00 -3.76
N VAL A 120 18.25 -14.66 -3.71
CA VAL A 120 19.37 -13.83 -4.18
C VAL A 120 20.57 -13.91 -3.22
N SER A 121 20.33 -13.85 -1.91
CA SER A 121 21.39 -14.01 -0.91
C SER A 121 20.84 -14.50 0.44
N VAL A 122 21.73 -14.83 1.37
CA VAL A 122 21.35 -15.28 2.73
C VAL A 122 20.70 -14.14 3.52
N GLU A 123 21.07 -12.90 3.23
CA GLU A 123 20.58 -11.67 3.85
C GLU A 123 19.12 -11.36 3.48
N TYR A 124 18.63 -11.88 2.35
CA TYR A 124 17.25 -11.68 1.87
C TYR A 124 16.32 -12.87 2.08
N LYS A 125 16.78 -13.90 2.79
CA LYS A 125 15.95 -15.08 3.09
C LYS A 125 14.62 -14.71 3.73
N GLU A 126 13.68 -15.65 3.64
CA GLU A 126 12.38 -15.53 4.28
C GLU A 126 12.50 -15.10 5.75
N GLY A 127 11.74 -14.06 6.11
CA GLY A 127 11.76 -13.48 7.44
C GLY A 127 12.91 -12.52 7.71
N SER A 128 13.80 -12.24 6.74
CA SER A 128 14.78 -11.14 6.83
C SER A 128 14.09 -9.77 6.94
N PRO A 129 14.76 -8.72 7.45
CA PRO A 129 14.17 -7.37 7.50
C PRO A 129 13.69 -6.89 6.13
N VAL A 130 14.47 -7.10 5.07
CA VAL A 130 14.13 -6.73 3.69
C VAL A 130 12.91 -7.52 3.21
N ASP A 131 12.89 -8.85 3.40
CA ASP A 131 11.74 -9.69 3.04
C ASP A 131 10.47 -9.25 3.78
N ARG A 132 10.55 -9.03 5.10
CA ARG A 132 9.40 -8.56 5.90
C ARG A 132 8.87 -7.21 5.42
N THR A 133 9.75 -6.25 5.11
CA THR A 133 9.33 -4.96 4.56
C THR A 133 8.62 -5.14 3.23
N ARG A 134 9.19 -5.93 2.31
CA ARG A 134 8.61 -6.16 0.98
C ARG A 134 7.25 -6.84 1.05
N ILE A 135 7.12 -7.89 1.88
CA ILE A 135 5.86 -8.60 2.11
C ILE A 135 4.83 -7.67 2.75
N SER A 136 5.19 -6.97 3.83
CA SER A 136 4.27 -6.06 4.53
C SER A 136 3.72 -4.96 3.60
N VAL A 137 4.58 -4.34 2.80
CA VAL A 137 4.17 -3.31 1.83
C VAL A 137 3.26 -3.90 0.75
N THR A 138 3.62 -5.06 0.19
CA THR A 138 2.82 -5.74 -0.85
C THR A 138 1.44 -6.10 -0.32
N ASN A 139 1.36 -6.57 0.93
CA ASN A 139 0.10 -6.94 1.59
C ASN A 139 -0.77 -5.71 1.85
N GLY A 140 -0.18 -4.60 2.31
CA GLY A 140 -0.89 -3.35 2.48
C GLY A 140 -1.52 -2.84 1.18
N LEU A 141 -0.83 -3.01 0.05
CA LEU A 141 -1.38 -2.67 -1.27
C LEU A 141 -2.54 -3.60 -1.68
N ARG A 142 -2.45 -4.90 -1.39
CA ARG A 142 -3.54 -5.86 -1.66
C ARG A 142 -4.81 -5.49 -0.88
N VAL A 143 -4.68 -5.21 0.42
CA VAL A 143 -5.80 -4.75 1.26
C VAL A 143 -6.40 -3.47 0.70
N LYS A 144 -5.56 -2.48 0.37
CA LYS A 144 -6.04 -1.22 -0.22
C LYS A 144 -6.78 -1.43 -1.55
N LEU A 145 -6.31 -2.32 -2.42
CA LEU A 145 -7.03 -2.65 -3.67
C LEU A 145 -8.40 -3.28 -3.37
N LYS A 146 -8.46 -4.22 -2.42
CA LYS A 146 -9.72 -4.85 -2.00
C LYS A 146 -10.71 -3.80 -1.50
N ASP A 147 -10.27 -2.87 -0.65
CA ASP A 147 -11.13 -1.81 -0.10
C ASP A 147 -11.68 -0.89 -1.21
N MET A 148 -10.82 -0.44 -2.13
CA MET A 148 -11.28 0.36 -3.28
C MET A 148 -12.28 -0.38 -4.17
N MET A 149 -12.15 -1.70 -4.32
CA MET A 149 -13.12 -2.49 -5.07
C MET A 149 -14.44 -2.65 -4.32
N ASN A 150 -14.42 -2.75 -2.98
CA ASN A 150 -15.63 -2.71 -2.16
C ASN A 150 -16.34 -1.37 -2.29
N ASP A 151 -15.59 -0.26 -2.29
CA ASP A 151 -16.14 1.08 -2.49
C ASP A 151 -16.76 1.21 -3.88
N PHE A 152 -16.08 0.71 -4.91
CA PHE A 152 -16.61 0.67 -6.27
C PHE A 152 -17.91 -0.13 -6.39
N GLN A 153 -17.96 -1.32 -5.78
CA GLN A 153 -19.16 -2.15 -5.75
C GLN A 153 -20.33 -1.42 -5.06
N SER A 154 -20.07 -0.83 -3.89
CA SER A 154 -21.07 -0.07 -3.14
C SER A 154 -21.61 1.12 -3.93
N LEU A 155 -20.71 1.88 -4.58
CA LEU A 155 -21.09 3.01 -5.42
C LEU A 155 -21.92 2.56 -6.63
N ARG A 156 -21.52 1.46 -7.28
CA ARG A 156 -22.25 0.88 -8.41
C ARG A 156 -23.66 0.43 -8.00
N GLU A 157 -23.80 -0.25 -6.86
CA GLU A 157 -25.10 -0.64 -6.32
C GLU A 157 -25.98 0.58 -6.04
N LYS A 158 -25.40 1.65 -5.48
CA LYS A 158 -26.10 2.93 -5.28
C LYS A 158 -26.59 3.51 -6.62
N ILE A 159 -25.72 3.57 -7.64
CA ILE A 159 -26.08 4.07 -8.99
C ILE A 159 -27.26 3.28 -9.56
N VAL A 160 -27.20 1.94 -9.50
CA VAL A 160 -28.27 1.07 -10.03
C VAL A 160 -29.58 1.28 -9.25
N LYS A 161 -29.51 1.34 -7.91
CA LYS A 161 -30.68 1.55 -7.06
C LYS A 161 -31.35 2.89 -7.36
N GLU A 162 -30.57 3.96 -7.40
CA GLU A 162 -31.09 5.31 -7.69
C GLU A 162 -31.67 5.40 -9.11
N HIS A 163 -31.10 4.67 -10.06
CA HIS A 163 -31.66 4.55 -11.40
C HIS A 163 -33.02 3.85 -11.40
N LYS A 164 -33.15 2.72 -10.69
CA LYS A 164 -34.42 2.00 -10.51
C LYS A 164 -35.48 2.90 -9.88
N GLU A 165 -35.13 3.63 -8.83
CA GLU A 165 -36.05 4.58 -8.18
C GLU A 165 -36.47 5.72 -9.12
N GLY A 166 -35.55 6.23 -9.95
CA GLY A 166 -35.86 7.23 -10.96
C GLY A 166 -36.86 6.74 -12.01
N LEU A 167 -36.74 5.47 -12.43
CA LEU A 167 -37.70 4.83 -13.34
C LEU A 167 -39.07 4.65 -12.66
N LYS A 168 -39.11 4.16 -11.42
CA LYS A 168 -40.36 4.02 -10.63
C LYS A 168 -41.16 5.32 -10.58
N ARG A 169 -40.49 6.43 -10.24
CA ARG A 169 -41.13 7.76 -10.13
C ARG A 169 -41.71 8.23 -11.46
N ARG A 170 -41.00 8.01 -12.57
CA ARG A 170 -41.47 8.41 -13.91
C ARG A 170 -42.61 7.55 -14.41
N TYR A 171 -42.57 6.25 -14.15
CA TYR A 171 -43.68 5.35 -14.46
C TYR A 171 -44.95 5.81 -13.73
N TYR A 172 -44.85 6.01 -12.41
CA TYR A 172 -45.98 6.51 -11.61
C TYR A 172 -46.50 7.86 -12.12
N ALA A 173 -45.61 8.79 -12.49
CA ALA A 173 -46.02 10.07 -13.06
C ALA A 173 -46.69 9.94 -14.44
N ALA A 174 -46.43 8.86 -15.19
CA ALA A 174 -47.00 8.61 -16.50
C ALA A 174 -48.33 7.84 -16.43
N THR A 175 -48.44 6.84 -15.55
CA THR A 175 -49.58 5.92 -15.46
C THR A 175 -50.52 6.19 -14.29
N GLY A 176 -50.01 6.81 -13.22
CA GLY A 176 -50.70 6.91 -11.92
C GLY A 176 -50.64 5.63 -11.09
N GLU A 177 -49.98 4.58 -11.57
CA GLU A 177 -49.89 3.27 -10.91
C GLU A 177 -48.43 2.95 -10.53
N GLU A 178 -48.24 2.18 -9.46
CA GLU A 178 -46.91 1.72 -9.06
C GLU A 178 -46.49 0.54 -9.96
N PRO A 179 -45.31 0.58 -10.58
CA PRO A 179 -44.86 -0.50 -11.46
C PRO A 179 -44.50 -1.75 -10.65
N SER A 180 -44.84 -2.94 -11.17
CA SER A 180 -44.32 -4.19 -10.61
C SER A 180 -42.80 -4.30 -10.82
N GLU A 181 -42.11 -5.12 -10.04
CA GLU A 181 -40.67 -5.36 -10.25
C GLU A 181 -40.40 -5.97 -11.64
N GLU A 182 -41.31 -6.79 -12.15
CA GLU A 182 -41.25 -7.35 -13.51
C GLU A 182 -41.35 -6.25 -14.57
N ASP A 183 -42.22 -5.25 -14.39
CA ASP A 183 -42.34 -4.11 -15.30
C ASP A 183 -41.06 -3.26 -15.29
N ILE A 184 -40.43 -3.09 -14.12
CA ILE A 184 -39.18 -2.34 -14.00
C ILE A 184 -38.04 -3.07 -14.67
N ASP A 185 -37.89 -4.36 -14.38
CA ASP A 185 -36.87 -5.17 -15.01
C ASP A 185 -37.11 -5.25 -16.52
N LYS A 186 -38.37 -5.29 -16.98
CA LYS A 186 -38.72 -5.17 -18.40
C LYS A 186 -38.38 -3.80 -18.99
N MET A 187 -38.65 -2.70 -18.28
CA MET A 187 -38.21 -1.36 -18.71
C MET A 187 -36.68 -1.27 -18.81
N ILE A 188 -35.97 -1.91 -17.90
CA ILE A 188 -34.51 -2.02 -17.87
C ILE A 188 -33.99 -2.92 -19.00
N LEU A 189 -34.68 -4.00 -19.36
CA LEU A 189 -34.25 -5.01 -20.35
C LEU A 189 -34.70 -4.70 -21.78
N GLU A 190 -35.79 -3.97 -21.97
CA GLU A 190 -36.37 -3.65 -23.28
C GLU A 190 -36.21 -2.18 -23.65
N GLY A 191 -35.57 -1.38 -22.79
CA GLY A 191 -35.36 0.05 -23.04
C GLY A 191 -36.64 0.83 -23.17
N GLY A 192 -37.58 0.56 -22.27
CA GLY A 192 -38.85 1.30 -22.22
C GLY A 192 -39.85 0.95 -23.31
N GLN A 193 -39.71 -0.16 -24.02
CA GLN A 193 -40.79 -0.73 -24.85
C GLN A 193 -41.88 -1.41 -24.01
N VAL A 194 -42.30 -0.77 -22.92
CA VAL A 194 -43.56 -1.13 -22.27
C VAL A 194 -44.63 -0.27 -22.95
N ASN A 195 -45.72 -0.89 -23.43
CA ASN A 195 -46.85 -0.24 -24.11
C ASN A 195 -47.38 1.02 -23.37
N VAL A 196 -47.07 1.13 -22.09
CA VAL A 196 -47.28 2.28 -21.21
C VAL A 196 -46.74 3.62 -21.75
N PHE A 197 -45.63 3.63 -22.50
CA PHE A 197 -45.08 4.87 -23.05
C PHE A 197 -45.54 5.15 -24.50
N GLU A 198 -46.40 4.32 -25.09
CA GLU A 198 -46.93 4.52 -26.44
C GLU A 198 -47.58 5.91 -26.57
N GLY A 199 -47.09 6.71 -27.52
CA GLY A 199 -47.54 8.09 -27.74
C GLY A 199 -46.68 9.19 -27.09
N ARG A 200 -45.71 8.85 -26.23
CA ARG A 200 -44.74 9.80 -25.64
C ARG A 200 -43.31 9.49 -26.11
N ALA A 201 -43.03 9.87 -27.37
CA ALA A 201 -41.76 9.58 -28.04
C ALA A 201 -40.51 10.02 -27.24
N ASP A 202 -40.59 11.15 -26.53
CA ASP A 202 -39.49 11.65 -25.71
C ASP A 202 -39.14 10.72 -24.54
N LEU A 203 -40.14 10.10 -23.90
CA LEU A 203 -39.96 9.16 -22.79
C LEU A 203 -39.45 7.80 -23.28
N ILE A 204 -39.89 7.35 -24.46
CA ILE A 204 -39.42 6.10 -25.08
C ILE A 204 -37.94 6.22 -25.45
N MET A 205 -37.54 7.33 -26.08
CA MET A 205 -36.16 7.55 -26.51
C MET A 205 -35.21 7.67 -25.31
N GLU A 206 -35.61 8.40 -24.26
CA GLU A 206 -34.82 8.53 -23.03
C GLU A 206 -34.68 7.18 -22.28
N ASN A 207 -35.71 6.32 -22.30
CA ASN A 207 -35.69 5.02 -21.64
C ASN A 207 -34.87 3.97 -22.44
N LYS A 208 -34.97 3.99 -23.78
CA LYS A 208 -34.15 3.15 -24.67
C LYS A 208 -32.67 3.51 -24.57
N GLU A 209 -32.37 4.79 -24.55
CA GLU A 209 -31.01 5.26 -24.31
C GLU A 209 -30.55 4.88 -22.91
N ARG A 210 -31.46 4.71 -21.92
CA ARG A 210 -31.17 4.24 -20.55
C ARG A 210 -30.93 2.74 -20.38
N HIS A 211 -31.27 1.91 -21.36
CA HIS A 211 -31.04 0.46 -21.39
C HIS A 211 -29.57 0.05 -21.63
N GLU A 212 -28.89 0.64 -22.62
CA GLU A 212 -27.55 0.18 -23.04
C GLU A 212 -26.47 0.15 -21.92
N ALA A 213 -26.35 1.21 -21.13
CA ALA A 213 -25.54 1.28 -19.90
C ALA A 213 -25.98 0.35 -18.78
N LEU A 214 -27.25 0.02 -18.59
CA LEU A 214 -27.58 -0.98 -17.55
C LEU A 214 -27.05 -2.35 -17.97
N LYS A 215 -27.06 -2.63 -19.27
CA LYS A 215 -26.43 -3.82 -19.86
C LYS A 215 -24.90 -3.77 -19.74
N GLU A 216 -24.28 -2.60 -19.94
CA GLU A 216 -22.84 -2.37 -19.72
C GLU A 216 -22.45 -2.52 -18.23
N ILE A 217 -23.28 -2.00 -17.32
CA ILE A 217 -23.17 -2.12 -15.87
C ILE A 217 -23.34 -3.58 -15.41
N GLN A 218 -24.17 -4.36 -16.09
CA GLN A 218 -24.28 -5.81 -15.86
C GLN A 218 -23.07 -6.56 -16.39
N ARG A 219 -22.52 -6.17 -17.55
CA ARG A 219 -21.28 -6.76 -18.07
C ARG A 219 -20.08 -6.46 -17.16
N SER A 220 -20.00 -5.23 -16.66
CA SER A 220 -18.98 -4.81 -15.69
C SER A 220 -19.10 -5.54 -14.36
N LEU A 221 -20.31 -6.02 -13.97
CA LEU A 221 -20.51 -6.86 -12.78
C LEU A 221 -19.76 -8.20 -12.87
N THR A 222 -19.84 -8.88 -14.02
CA THR A 222 -19.15 -10.16 -14.21
C THR A 222 -17.63 -9.98 -14.12
N GLU A 223 -17.12 -8.91 -14.73
CA GLU A 223 -15.70 -8.58 -14.68
C GLU A 223 -15.24 -8.15 -13.28
N LEU A 224 -16.07 -7.41 -12.56
CA LEU A 224 -15.82 -7.01 -11.18
C LEU A 224 -15.79 -8.24 -10.26
N HIS A 225 -16.76 -9.14 -10.41
CA HIS A 225 -16.83 -10.38 -9.65
C HIS A 225 -15.59 -11.24 -9.85
N GLN A 226 -15.09 -11.34 -11.09
CA GLN A 226 -13.82 -12.00 -11.39
C GLN A 226 -12.66 -11.38 -10.60
N VAL A 227 -12.53 -10.05 -10.63
CA VAL A 227 -11.47 -9.34 -9.89
C VAL A 227 -11.61 -9.62 -8.39
N PHE A 228 -12.83 -9.64 -7.84
CA PHE A 228 -13.09 -9.94 -6.43
C PHE A 228 -12.71 -11.36 -6.01
N LEU A 229 -13.11 -12.36 -6.79
CA LEU A 229 -12.76 -13.75 -6.53
C LEU A 229 -11.24 -13.92 -6.54
N ASP A 230 -10.58 -13.32 -7.52
CA ASP A 230 -9.15 -13.38 -7.63
C ASP A 230 -8.45 -12.64 -6.48
N MET A 231 -8.99 -11.50 -6.02
CA MET A 231 -8.49 -10.80 -4.82
C MET A 231 -8.69 -11.61 -3.55
N ALA A 232 -9.82 -12.29 -3.40
CA ALA A 232 -10.08 -13.16 -2.25
C ALA A 232 -9.04 -14.28 -2.19
N VAL A 233 -8.69 -14.88 -3.33
CA VAL A 233 -7.60 -15.88 -3.41
C VAL A 233 -6.25 -15.27 -3.05
N LEU A 234 -5.91 -14.09 -3.59
CA LEU A 234 -4.64 -13.43 -3.25
C LEU A 234 -4.55 -13.13 -1.75
N VAL A 235 -5.60 -12.60 -1.12
CA VAL A 235 -5.60 -12.27 0.31
C VAL A 235 -5.59 -13.54 1.18
N GLU A 236 -6.34 -14.59 0.82
CA GLU A 236 -6.42 -15.85 1.58
C GLU A 236 -5.09 -16.61 1.58
N THR A 237 -4.40 -16.66 0.43
CA THR A 237 -3.13 -17.40 0.27
C THR A 237 -1.98 -16.88 1.14
N GLN A 238 -2.11 -15.70 1.74
CA GLN A 238 -1.08 -15.12 2.62
C GLN A 238 -1.37 -15.26 4.13
N GLY A 239 -2.56 -15.73 4.51
CA GLY A 239 -2.89 -16.04 5.91
C GLY A 239 -3.02 -14.84 6.84
N GLU A 240 -3.60 -15.12 8.01
CA GLU A 240 -3.98 -14.24 9.13
C GLU A 240 -2.81 -13.49 9.83
N GLN A 241 -1.65 -13.27 9.18
CA GLN A 241 -0.55 -12.45 9.73
C GLN A 241 -0.67 -10.98 9.32
N ILE A 242 -1.91 -10.49 9.17
CA ILE A 242 -2.19 -9.21 8.53
C ILE A 242 -2.16 -8.03 9.52
N ASN A 243 -2.26 -8.24 10.83
CA ASN A 243 -2.49 -7.11 11.76
C ASN A 243 -1.61 -6.98 12.99
N ASP A 244 -0.54 -7.76 13.14
CA ASP A 244 0.34 -7.56 14.28
C ASP A 244 1.54 -6.68 13.90
N ILE A 245 1.31 -5.36 13.91
CA ILE A 245 2.39 -4.38 14.15
C ILE A 245 3.20 -4.83 15.37
N GLU A 246 2.53 -5.39 16.38
CA GLU A 246 3.14 -5.96 17.58
C GLU A 246 4.11 -7.12 17.27
N GLU A 247 3.74 -8.05 16.39
CA GLU A 247 4.58 -9.19 16.04
C GLU A 247 5.77 -8.76 15.16
N ASN A 248 5.55 -7.79 14.26
CA ASN A 248 6.63 -7.18 13.48
C ASN A 248 7.59 -6.36 14.36
N VAL A 249 7.09 -5.67 15.38
CA VAL A 249 7.89 -4.92 16.38
C VAL A 249 8.63 -5.88 17.31
N VAL A 250 7.99 -6.95 17.79
CA VAL A 250 8.60 -7.98 18.65
C VAL A 250 9.70 -8.73 17.90
N ARG A 251 9.48 -9.12 16.64
CA ARG A 251 10.51 -9.77 15.81
C ARG A 251 11.66 -8.81 15.44
N THR A 252 11.36 -7.51 15.26
CA THR A 252 12.40 -6.49 15.03
C THR A 252 13.21 -6.21 16.29
N ALA A 253 12.57 -6.16 17.47
CA ALA A 253 13.25 -6.03 18.76
C ALA A 253 14.20 -7.22 19.02
N ALA A 254 13.77 -8.45 18.72
CA ALA A 254 14.63 -9.63 18.84
C ALA A 254 15.86 -9.59 17.91
N TYR A 255 15.71 -9.05 16.70
CA TYR A 255 16.82 -8.89 15.75
C TYR A 255 17.80 -7.78 16.18
N ILE A 256 17.28 -6.66 16.71
CA ILE A 256 18.09 -5.56 17.27
C ILE A 256 18.86 -6.04 18.50
N ASP A 257 18.25 -6.81 19.39
CA ASP A 257 18.91 -7.38 20.57
C ASP A 257 20.05 -8.35 20.18
N GLY A 258 19.80 -9.22 19.21
CA GLY A 258 20.83 -10.09 18.63
C GLY A 258 21.97 -9.33 17.94
N GLY A 259 21.67 -8.24 17.23
CA GLY A 259 22.66 -7.34 16.63
C GLY A 259 23.49 -6.59 17.66
N THR A 260 22.85 -6.09 18.72
CA THR A 260 23.48 -5.36 19.82
C THR A 260 24.44 -6.25 20.59
N ASN A 261 24.09 -7.51 20.85
CA ASN A 261 24.99 -8.48 21.48
C ASN A 261 26.22 -8.76 20.60
N LYS A 262 26.06 -8.92 19.28
CA LYS A 262 27.21 -9.09 18.37
C LYS A 262 28.13 -7.87 18.35
N LEU A 263 27.58 -6.65 18.42
CA LEU A 263 28.35 -5.41 18.51
C LEU A 263 29.07 -5.29 19.86
N PHE A 264 28.42 -5.67 20.95
CA PHE A 264 29.03 -5.72 22.29
C PHE A 264 30.22 -6.68 22.33
N ASP A 265 30.04 -7.88 21.79
CA ASP A 265 31.11 -8.89 21.69
C ASP A 265 32.25 -8.40 20.79
N ALA A 266 31.95 -7.80 19.64
CA ALA A 266 32.95 -7.22 18.76
C ALA A 266 33.75 -6.09 19.45
N ASN A 267 33.10 -5.25 20.26
CA ASN A 267 33.75 -4.19 21.01
C ASN A 267 34.64 -4.75 22.14
N GLN A 268 34.17 -5.79 22.84
CA GLN A 268 34.97 -6.53 23.82
C GLN A 268 36.22 -7.14 23.18
N MET A 269 36.08 -7.75 22.00
CA MET A 269 37.21 -8.30 21.23
C MET A 269 38.20 -7.21 20.80
N LYS A 270 37.72 -6.04 20.33
CA LYS A 270 38.58 -4.88 20.01
C LYS A 270 39.35 -4.38 21.23
N LYS A 271 38.70 -4.25 22.40
CA LYS A 271 39.34 -3.82 23.65
C LYS A 271 40.40 -4.81 24.10
N LYS A 272 40.12 -6.12 24.03
CA LYS A 272 41.12 -7.17 24.31
C LYS A 272 42.30 -7.06 23.35
N ARG A 273 42.06 -6.95 22.04
CA ARG A 273 43.11 -6.81 21.01
C ARG A 273 44.01 -5.60 21.25
N ARG A 274 43.45 -4.44 21.62
CA ARG A 274 44.24 -3.24 21.98
C ARG A 274 45.14 -3.48 23.19
N LYS A 275 44.64 -4.13 24.25
CA LYS A 275 45.45 -4.49 25.42
C LYS A 275 46.63 -5.39 25.04
N TRP A 276 46.39 -6.41 24.22
CA TRP A 276 47.45 -7.29 23.71
C TRP A 276 48.47 -6.55 22.84
N ALA A 277 48.04 -5.61 22.00
CA ALA A 277 48.95 -4.79 21.19
C ALA A 277 49.89 -3.92 22.04
N TYR A 278 49.41 -3.34 23.15
CA TYR A 278 50.26 -2.60 24.09
C TYR A 278 51.29 -3.50 24.78
N TRP A 279 50.90 -4.72 25.19
CA TRP A 279 51.84 -5.69 25.77
C TRP A 279 52.94 -6.12 24.79
N ILE A 280 52.57 -6.37 23.52
CA ILE A 280 53.54 -6.71 22.47
C ILE A 280 54.46 -5.52 22.18
N GLY A 281 53.92 -4.30 22.09
CA GLY A 281 54.71 -3.09 21.87
C GLY A 281 55.72 -2.81 23.00
N ALA A 282 55.31 -3.00 24.26
CA ALA A 282 56.20 -2.86 25.41
C ALA A 282 57.35 -3.89 25.40
N LEU A 283 57.07 -5.14 25.03
CA LEU A 283 58.09 -6.18 24.89
C LEU A 283 59.14 -5.81 23.82
N VAL A 284 58.68 -5.32 22.66
CA VAL A 284 59.56 -4.88 21.56
C VAL A 284 60.42 -3.70 22.00
N LEU A 285 59.86 -2.74 22.72
CA LEU A 285 60.59 -1.57 23.25
C LEU A 285 61.72 -2.01 24.20
N VAL A 286 61.44 -2.95 25.11
CA VAL A 286 62.44 -3.48 26.04
C VAL A 286 63.57 -4.19 25.30
N LEU A 287 63.26 -4.99 24.27
CA LEU A 287 64.28 -5.65 23.45
C LEU A 287 65.17 -4.64 22.71
N LEU A 288 64.59 -3.56 22.17
CA LEU A 288 65.35 -2.50 21.51
C LEU A 288 66.28 -1.77 22.48
N LEU A 289 65.83 -1.48 23.70
CA LEU A 289 66.66 -0.84 24.73
C LEU A 289 67.85 -1.73 25.14
N ILE A 290 67.62 -3.04 25.30
CA ILE A 290 68.70 -3.99 25.59
C ILE A 290 69.73 -4.01 24.46
N CYS A 291 69.28 -4.08 23.20
CA CYS A 291 70.18 -4.04 22.04
C CYS A 291 70.99 -2.73 21.99
N PHE A 292 70.37 -1.59 22.29
CA PHE A 292 71.02 -0.28 22.28
C PHE A 292 72.11 -0.18 23.36
N ILE A 293 71.83 -0.69 24.57
CA ILE A 293 72.80 -0.73 25.67
C ILE A 293 73.98 -1.66 25.33
N SER A 294 73.72 -2.82 24.72
CA SER A 294 74.79 -3.73 24.29
C SER A 294 75.72 -3.12 23.22
N ILE A 295 75.19 -2.26 22.35
CA ILE A 295 76.00 -1.55 21.34
C ILE A 295 76.82 -0.42 21.95
N LEU A 296 76.29 0.29 22.95
CA LEU A 296 77.00 1.35 23.67
C LEU A 296 78.06 0.84 24.65
N ALA A 297 77.90 -0.38 25.15
CA ALA A 297 78.82 -1.02 26.09
C ALA A 297 79.93 -1.85 25.39
N SER A 298 79.89 -1.96 24.05
CA SER A 298 80.90 -2.64 23.24
C SER A 298 81.82 -1.65 22.53
#